data_AF-A0A9D2KG20-F1
#
_entry.id   AF-A0A9D2KG20-F1
#
_cell.length_a   1.000
_cell.length_b   1.000
_cell.length_c   1.000
_cell.angle_alpha   90.00
_cell.angle_beta   90.00
_cell.angle_gamma   90.00
#
_symmetry.space_group_name_H-M   'P 1'
#
loop_
_entity.id
_entity.type
_entity.pdbx_description
1 polymer ?
#
loop_
_entity_poly.entity_id
_entity_poly.type
_entity_poly.pdbx_seq_one_letter_code
_entity_poly.pdbx_strand_id
1 'polypeptide(L)'
;MYANKKKANPWIGTAAYELDVIRKRWHLTSDRQFAQAIAMNPRTVAKLNPRHRDGSLTLETVDRIYSILIALCRREYKGEEMEEEYRRLTDSRMRIAMSVAPLPPSIQAQLDDAKER
;
A
#
# COMPACT_ATOMS: atom_id res chain seq x y z
N MET A 1 8.44 -30.76 15.59
CA MET A 1 9.04 -30.11 14.40
C MET A 1 8.24 -28.87 14.05
N TYR A 2 8.81 -27.69 14.30
CA TYR A 2 8.16 -26.41 14.00
C TYR A 2 8.27 -26.09 12.51
N ALA A 3 7.16 -26.19 11.78
CA ALA A 3 6.98 -25.46 10.54
C ALA A 3 5.82 -24.48 10.76
N ASN A 4 6.11 -23.43 11.53
CA ASN A 4 5.20 -22.30 11.70
C ASN A 4 5.15 -21.58 10.33
N LYS A 5 4.26 -22.03 9.44
CA LYS A 5 3.84 -21.26 8.26
C LYS A 5 3.26 -19.97 8.81
N LYS A 6 4.10 -18.94 9.00
CA LYS A 6 3.65 -17.57 9.29
C LYS A 6 2.58 -17.26 8.25
N LYS A 7 1.31 -17.24 8.66
CA LYS A 7 0.23 -16.74 7.80
C LYS A 7 0.72 -15.41 7.28
N ALA A 8 0.92 -15.31 5.96
CA ALA A 8 1.44 -14.10 5.35
C ALA A 8 0.57 -12.94 5.86
N ASN A 9 1.20 -11.93 6.46
CA ASN A 9 0.48 -10.85 7.10
C ASN A 9 -0.45 -10.19 6.06
N PRO A 10 -1.78 -10.23 6.20
CA PRO A 10 -2.71 -9.83 5.14
C PRO A 10 -2.41 -8.42 4.61
N TRP A 11 -2.07 -7.48 5.49
CA TRP A 11 -1.76 -6.10 5.11
C TRP A 11 -0.51 -5.98 4.24
N ILE A 12 0.49 -6.87 4.38
CA ILE A 12 1.69 -6.85 3.53
C ILE A 12 1.30 -7.22 2.10
N GLY A 13 0.36 -8.16 1.93
CA GLY A 13 -0.20 -8.50 0.63
C GLY A 13 -0.92 -7.31 -0.01
N THR A 14 -1.77 -6.62 0.76
CA THR A 14 -2.46 -5.41 0.33
C THR A 14 -1.47 -4.31 -0.04
N ALA A 15 -0.48 -4.02 0.81
CA ALA A 15 0.51 -2.98 0.56
C ALA A 15 1.34 -3.25 -0.69
N ALA A 16 1.80 -4.49 -0.90
CA ALA A 16 2.54 -4.89 -2.09
C ALA A 16 1.70 -4.73 -3.37
N TYR A 17 0.42 -5.11 -3.32
CA TYR A 17 -0.50 -4.95 -4.45
C TYR A 17 -0.77 -3.48 -4.79
N GLU A 18 -1.15 -2.70 -3.79
CA GLU A 18 -1.44 -1.26 -3.95
C GLU A 18 -0.25 -0.50 -4.53
N LEU A 19 0.96 -0.76 -4.02
CA LEU A 19 2.19 -0.14 -4.52
C LEU A 19 2.55 -0.62 -5.93
N ASP A 20 2.28 -1.88 -6.29
CA ASP A 20 2.45 -2.37 -7.67
C ASP A 20 1.51 -1.66 -8.66
N VAL A 21 0.25 -1.41 -8.25
CA VAL A 21 -0.71 -0.65 -9.06
C VAL A 21 -0.25 0.79 -9.26
N ILE A 22 0.23 1.47 -8.21
CA ILE A 22 0.78 2.83 -8.30
C ILE A 22 2.00 2.84 -9.23
N ARG A 23 2.94 1.90 -9.05
CA ARG A 23 4.16 1.80 -9.88
C ARG A 23 3.84 1.67 -11.36
N LYS A 24 2.89 0.81 -11.72
CA LYS A 24 2.47 0.62 -13.12
C LYS A 24 1.84 1.89 -13.68
N ARG A 25 0.97 2.56 -12.91
CA ARG A 25 0.32 3.81 -13.31
C ARG A 25 1.32 4.95 -13.51
N TRP A 26 2.36 5.03 -12.69
CA TRP A 26 3.40 6.06 -12.76
C TRP A 26 4.56 5.69 -13.70
N HIS A 27 4.45 4.57 -14.43
CA HIS A 27 5.50 4.04 -15.30
C HIS A 27 6.85 3.75 -14.59
N LEU A 28 6.82 3.49 -13.27
CA LEU A 28 7.96 3.11 -12.43
C LEU A 28 8.07 1.58 -12.31
N THR A 29 8.18 0.92 -13.46
CA THR A 29 8.00 -0.53 -13.58
C THR A 29 9.17 -1.35 -13.04
N SER A 30 10.39 -0.82 -13.03
CA SER A 30 11.55 -1.48 -12.41
C SER A 30 11.75 -1.08 -10.94
N ASP A 31 12.25 -2.02 -10.12
CA ASP A 31 12.58 -1.72 -8.72
C ASP A 31 13.62 -0.60 -8.60
N ARG A 32 14.53 -0.52 -9.57
CA ARG A 32 15.54 0.55 -9.65
C ARG A 32 14.91 1.92 -9.88
N GLN A 33 14.03 2.06 -10.87
CA GLN A 33 13.33 3.32 -11.14
C GLN A 33 12.49 3.75 -9.95
N PHE A 34 11.73 2.83 -9.38
CA PHE A 34 10.90 3.14 -8.22
C PHE A 34 11.73 3.56 -7.01
N ALA A 35 12.79 2.81 -6.70
CA ALA A 35 13.72 3.12 -5.60
C ALA A 35 14.38 4.49 -5.79
N GLN A 36 14.76 4.84 -7.02
CA GLN A 36 15.33 6.15 -7.33
C GLN A 36 14.30 7.27 -7.16
N ALA A 37 13.08 7.09 -7.67
CA ALA A 37 12.01 8.08 -7.57
C ALA A 37 11.69 8.42 -6.12
N ILE A 38 11.63 7.42 -5.24
CA ILE A 38 11.32 7.61 -3.82
C ILE A 38 12.55 7.77 -2.93
N ALA A 39 13.75 7.87 -3.51
CA ALA A 39 15.03 7.97 -2.78
C ALA A 39 15.22 6.91 -1.67
N MET A 40 14.90 5.64 -1.98
CA MET A 40 15.04 4.51 -1.05
C MET A 40 15.99 3.45 -1.57
N ASN A 41 16.46 2.58 -0.67
CA ASN A 41 17.32 1.46 -1.04
C ASN A 41 16.54 0.47 -1.93
N PRO A 42 17.10 0.04 -3.08
CA PRO A 42 16.47 -0.98 -3.93
C PRO A 42 16.13 -2.28 -3.18
N ARG A 43 16.91 -2.67 -2.16
CA ARG A 43 16.61 -3.82 -1.31
C ARG A 43 15.32 -3.66 -0.52
N THR A 44 14.98 -2.44 -0.11
CA THR A 44 13.72 -2.15 0.57
C THR A 44 12.55 -2.22 -0.39
N VAL A 45 12.74 -1.73 -1.63
CA VAL A 45 11.72 -1.81 -2.68
C VAL A 45 11.46 -3.26 -3.11
N ALA A 46 12.50 -4.10 -3.17
CA ALA A 46 12.34 -5.51 -3.52
C ALA A 46 11.40 -6.28 -2.56
N LYS A 47 11.28 -5.81 -1.30
CA LYS A 47 10.34 -6.38 -0.31
C LYS A 47 8.87 -6.13 -0.64
N LEU A 48 8.59 -5.15 -1.50
CA LEU A 48 7.25 -4.77 -1.96
C LEU A 48 6.78 -5.65 -3.12
N ASN A 49 7.54 -6.68 -3.49
CA ASN A 49 7.17 -7.55 -4.60
C ASN A 49 5.92 -8.36 -4.25
N PRO A 50 4.79 -8.20 -4.98
CA PRO A 50 3.56 -8.91 -4.68
C PRO A 50 3.67 -10.44 -4.86
N ARG A 51 4.63 -10.91 -5.66
CA ARG A 51 4.95 -12.34 -5.86
C ARG A 51 5.80 -12.93 -4.74
N HIS A 52 6.58 -12.10 -4.04
CA HIS A 52 7.48 -12.51 -2.96
C HIS A 52 7.27 -11.62 -1.73
N ARG A 53 6.22 -11.92 -0.96
CA ARG A 53 5.86 -11.16 0.24
C ARG A 53 6.93 -11.34 1.33
N ASP A 54 7.69 -10.28 1.60
CA ASP A 54 8.67 -10.26 2.69
C ASP A 54 8.00 -9.82 4.00
N GLY A 55 7.97 -10.72 4.99
CA GLY A 55 7.38 -10.48 6.30
C GLY A 55 8.12 -9.46 7.18
N SER A 56 9.29 -8.96 6.75
CA SER A 56 10.06 -7.91 7.43
C SER A 56 9.67 -6.49 7.02
N LEU A 57 8.72 -6.32 6.09
CA LEU A 57 8.19 -5.01 5.74
C LEU A 57 7.46 -4.40 6.95
N THR A 58 7.80 -3.17 7.30
CA THR A 58 7.15 -2.43 8.40
C THR A 58 6.15 -1.43 7.87
N LEU A 59 5.12 -1.11 8.67
CA LEU A 59 4.16 -0.06 8.33
C LEU A 59 4.82 1.30 8.18
N GLU A 60 5.80 1.61 9.04
CA GLU A 60 6.61 2.83 8.94
C GLU A 60 7.30 2.95 7.57
N THR A 61 7.82 1.85 7.02
CA THR A 61 8.43 1.84 5.69
C THR A 61 7.40 2.18 4.62
N VAL A 62 6.20 1.61 4.70
CA VAL A 62 5.10 1.89 3.76
C VAL A 62 4.64 3.33 3.88
N ASP A 63 4.46 3.85 5.09
CA ASP A 63 4.07 5.23 5.33
C ASP A 63 5.07 6.24 4.79
N ARG A 64 6.38 5.93 4.89
CA ARG A 64 7.44 6.74 4.29
C ARG A 64 7.32 6.77 2.77
N ILE A 65 7.05 5.63 2.13
CA ILE A 65 6.84 5.55 0.68
C ILE A 65 5.65 6.44 0.27
N TYR A 66 4.51 6.30 0.95
CA TYR A 66 3.32 7.12 0.66
C TYR A 66 3.56 8.61 0.85
N SER A 67 4.30 9.00 1.89
CA SER A 67 4.64 10.40 2.14
C SER A 67 5.42 11.00 0.97
N ILE A 68 6.35 10.23 0.39
CA ILE A 68 7.14 10.66 -0.76
C ILE A 68 6.28 10.68 -2.03
N LEU A 69 5.45 9.66 -2.27
CA LEU A 69 4.52 9.63 -3.41
C LEU A 69 3.56 10.82 -3.39
N ILE A 70 3.01 11.17 -2.23
CA ILE A 70 2.16 12.35 -2.08
C ILE A 70 2.90 13.64 -2.42
N ALA A 71 4.16 13.78 -1.96
CA ALA A 71 4.98 14.93 -2.29
C ALA A 71 5.31 15.01 -3.78
N LEU A 72 5.57 13.88 -4.42
CA LEU A 72 5.82 13.78 -5.87
C LEU A 72 4.56 14.05 -6.69
N CYS A 73 3.39 13.62 -6.22
CA CYS A 73 2.11 13.80 -6.92
C CYS A 73 1.86 15.28 -7.27
N ARG A 74 2.15 16.18 -6.33
CA ARG A 74 2.02 17.64 -6.53
C ARG A 74 3.04 18.24 -7.49
N ARG A 75 4.13 17.51 -7.79
CA ARG A 75 5.17 17.94 -8.73
C ARG A 75 4.93 17.41 -10.14
N GLU A 76 4.52 16.15 -10.23
CA GLU A 76 4.34 15.44 -11.51
C GLU A 76 3.00 15.77 -12.18
N TYR A 77 1.96 16.03 -11.40
CA TYR A 77 0.60 16.25 -11.91
C TYR A 77 0.11 17.67 -11.58
N LYS A 78 -0.88 18.16 -12.34
CA LYS A 78 -1.49 19.48 -12.12
C LYS A 78 -3.02 19.45 -12.26
N GLY A 79 -3.69 20.41 -11.63
CA GLY A 79 -5.14 20.58 -11.76
C GLY A 79 -5.92 19.36 -11.30
N GLU A 80 -6.94 18.99 -12.06
CA GLU A 80 -7.84 17.87 -11.75
C GLU A 80 -7.11 16.52 -11.70
N GLU A 81 -6.15 16.29 -12.59
CA GLU A 81 -5.35 15.05 -12.62
C GLU A 81 -4.57 14.86 -11.30
N MET A 82 -4.05 15.95 -10.73
CA MET A 82 -3.35 15.93 -9.45
C MET A 82 -4.30 15.57 -8.30
N GLU A 83 -5.49 16.15 -8.27
CA GLU A 83 -6.50 15.86 -7.25
C GLU A 83 -6.99 14.42 -7.31
N GLU A 84 -7.22 13.90 -8.53
CA GLU A 84 -7.55 12.49 -8.73
C GLU A 84 -6.44 11.57 -8.25
N GLU A 85 -5.19 11.87 -8.60
CA GLU A 85 -4.07 11.04 -8.23
C GLU A 85 -3.80 11.09 -6.71
N TYR A 86 -3.95 12.26 -6.10
CA TYR A 86 -3.90 12.42 -4.65
C TYR A 86 -4.98 11.60 -3.95
N ARG A 87 -6.22 11.59 -4.48
CA ARG A 87 -7.31 10.75 -3.98
C ARG A 87 -6.99 9.27 -4.11
N ARG A 88 -6.48 8.82 -5.27
CA ARG A 88 -6.06 7.42 -5.48
C ARG A 88 -5.00 6.99 -4.47
N LEU A 89 -3.98 7.83 -4.21
CA LEU A 89 -2.96 7.55 -3.20
C LEU A 89 -3.55 7.46 -1.78
N THR A 90 -4.47 8.36 -1.45
CA THR A 90 -5.13 8.40 -0.13
C THR A 90 -6.00 7.16 0.09
N ASP A 91 -6.84 6.79 -0.89
CA ASP A 91 -7.69 5.61 -0.83
C ASP A 91 -6.87 4.32 -0.74
N SER A 92 -5.76 4.29 -1.47
CA SER A 92 -4.81 3.18 -1.46
C SER A 92 -4.18 2.99 -0.06
N ARG A 93 -3.77 4.09 0.58
CA ARG A 93 -3.31 4.07 1.97
C ARG A 93 -4.41 3.64 2.96
N MET A 94 -5.65 4.08 2.75
CA MET A 94 -6.80 3.66 3.57
C MET A 94 -7.06 2.16 3.46
N ARG A 95 -7.01 1.58 2.25
CA ARG A 95 -7.16 0.13 2.07
C ARG A 95 -6.10 -0.68 2.80
N ILE A 96 -4.86 -0.20 2.85
CA ILE A 96 -3.80 -0.81 3.65
C ILE A 96 -4.14 -0.72 5.14
N ALA A 97 -4.53 0.46 5.63
CA ALA A 97 -4.89 0.65 7.04
C ALA A 97 -6.06 -0.25 7.49
N MET A 98 -7.10 -0.39 6.66
CA MET A 98 -8.21 -1.31 6.89
C MET A 98 -7.77 -2.79 6.92
N SER A 99 -6.70 -3.13 6.20
CA SER A 99 -6.13 -4.47 6.19
C SER A 99 -5.22 -4.74 7.40
N VAL A 100 -4.61 -3.71 7.99
CA VAL A 100 -3.81 -3.80 9.22
C VAL A 100 -4.69 -4.12 10.41
N ALA A 101 -5.80 -3.40 10.55
CA ALA A 101 -6.73 -3.52 11.66
C ALA A 101 -8.16 -3.68 11.11
N PRO A 102 -8.50 -4.88 10.59
CA PRO A 102 -9.86 -5.13 10.13
C PRO A 102 -10.85 -4.98 11.30
N LEU A 103 -12.06 -4.55 10.98
CA LEU A 103 -13.12 -4.44 11.98
C LEU A 103 -13.38 -5.80 12.62
N PRO A 104 -13.61 -5.86 13.94
CA PRO A 104 -14.10 -7.05 14.60
C PRO A 104 -15.40 -7.54 13.94
N PRO A 105 -15.60 -8.86 13.78
CA PRO A 105 -16.82 -9.40 13.17
C PRO A 105 -18.12 -8.93 13.82
N SER A 106 -18.11 -8.67 15.12
CA SER A 106 -19.27 -8.16 15.86
C SER A 106 -19.67 -6.74 15.43
N ILE A 107 -18.68 -5.88 15.16
CA ILE A 107 -18.92 -4.53 14.66
C ILE A 107 -19.37 -4.60 13.19
N GLN A 108 -18.78 -5.50 12.41
CA GLN A 108 -19.17 -5.70 11.02
C GLN A 108 -20.66 -6.09 10.91
N ALA A 109 -21.11 -7.06 11.72
CA ALA A 109 -22.51 -7.49 11.75
C ALA A 109 -23.47 -6.35 12.13
N GLN A 110 -23.12 -5.52 13.13
CA GLN A 110 -23.95 -4.37 13.52
C GLN A 110 -24.10 -3.34 12.39
N LEU A 111 -23.05 -3.11 11.61
CA LEU A 111 -23.09 -2.17 10.49
C LEU A 111 -23.92 -2.71 9.32
N ASP A 112 -23.88 -4.02 9.09
CA ASP A 112 -24.65 -4.65 8.02
C ASP A 112 -26.15 -4.66 8.37
N ASP A 113 -26.51 -5.03 9.62
CA ASP A 113 -27.89 -4.95 10.14
C ASP A 113 -28.46 -3.52 10.10
N ALA A 114 -27.62 -2.49 10.30
CA ALA A 114 -28.02 -1.09 10.28
C ALA A 114 -28.26 -0.54 8.85
N LYS A 115 -27.68 -1.16 7.82
CA LYS A 115 -27.89 -0.78 6.41
C LYS A 115 -29.13 -1.42 5.80
N GLU A 116 -29.64 -2.49 6.40
CA GLU A 116 -30.85 -3.20 5.97
C GLU A 116 -32.15 -2.59 6.56
N ARG A 117 -32.03 -1.53 7.37
CA ARG A 117 -33.15 -0.76 7.93
C ARG A 117 -33.34 0.57 7.21
#